data_AF-W2TUJ5-F1
#
_entry.id   AF-W2TUJ5-F1
#
_cell.length_a   1.000
_cell.length_b   1.000
_cell.length_c   1.000
_cell.angle_alpha   90.00
_cell.angle_beta   90.00
_cell.angle_gamma   90.00
#
_symmetry.space_group_name_H-M   'P 1'
#
loop_
_entity.id
_entity.type
_entity.pdbx_description
1 polymer ?
#
loop_
_entity_poly.entity_id
_entity_poly.type
_entity_poly.pdbx_seq_one_letter_code
_entity_poly.pdbx_strand_id
1 'polypeptide(L)'
;MELLLSPQVFPQAPLAGLNSIEMVPLDASTAFPIVHTGDEVVILTYPNYVTAMVQNVEFMLPPPQGGFLHIMTIIDPSTKPFAVFFTFNLPSTGYVRLPVPDMLQGMSGRISYFDNNTALVKQNSYRAQYVVLVYRTNTPVNIGNSNLGISSNQITAGLNFMNGCTDVQCLISSTTLGKELGQPIAGSVFHVTTKQTMFQTVEITTDHLTQAASTLIGQLSIVLVIFLFI
;
A
#
# COMPACT_ATOMS: atom_id res chain seq x y z
N MET A 1 -4.77 -0.22 -18.88
CA MET A 1 -4.59 1.23 -18.74
C MET A 1 -3.71 1.42 -17.51
N GLU A 2 -2.40 1.60 -17.70
CA GLU A 2 -1.48 1.89 -16.59
C GLU A 2 -1.86 3.25 -16.01
N LEU A 3 -2.19 3.31 -14.72
CA LEU A 3 -2.48 4.56 -14.07
C LEU A 3 -1.17 5.37 -13.95
N LEU A 4 -1.19 6.63 -14.40
CA LEU A 4 -0.08 7.55 -14.23
C LEU A 4 0.04 7.91 -12.73
N LEU A 5 0.87 7.17 -12.00
CA LEU A 5 1.08 7.36 -10.56
C LEU A 5 1.62 8.75 -10.21
N SER A 6 2.39 9.38 -11.10
CA SER A 6 2.80 10.77 -10.99
C SER A 6 2.27 11.59 -12.17
N PRO A 7 1.74 12.80 -11.95
CA PRO A 7 1.62 13.50 -10.67
C PRO A 7 0.35 13.14 -9.87
N GLN A 8 -0.47 12.19 -10.34
CA GLN A 8 -1.84 11.99 -9.83
C GLN A 8 -1.87 11.50 -8.38
N VAL A 9 -0.98 10.58 -8.00
CA VAL A 9 -0.85 10.07 -6.62
C VAL A 9 0.37 10.69 -5.95
N PHE A 10 1.52 10.65 -6.62
CA PHE A 10 2.78 11.14 -6.10
C PHE A 10 3.13 12.48 -6.75
N PRO A 11 3.35 13.55 -5.95
CA PRO A 11 3.70 14.86 -6.49
C PRO A 11 4.96 14.85 -7.38
N GLN A 12 5.90 13.95 -7.11
CA GLN A 12 7.15 13.80 -7.85
C GLN A 12 7.49 12.32 -8.06
N ALA A 13 7.98 12.00 -9.25
CA ALA A 13 8.53 10.68 -9.55
C ALA A 13 9.88 10.47 -8.83
N PRO A 14 10.24 9.21 -8.52
CA PRO A 14 11.56 8.89 -7.98
C PRO A 14 12.69 9.35 -8.90
N LEU A 15 13.83 9.74 -8.31
CA LEU A 15 15.03 10.12 -9.07
C LEU A 15 15.65 8.95 -9.84
N ALA A 16 15.48 7.72 -9.34
CA ALA A 16 16.01 6.51 -9.94
C ALA A 16 15.08 5.31 -9.73
N GLY A 17 15.30 4.23 -10.48
CA GLY A 17 14.69 2.93 -10.21
C GLY A 17 15.39 2.19 -9.07
N LEU A 18 14.69 1.23 -8.47
CA LEU A 18 15.31 0.14 -7.72
C LEU A 18 15.68 -0.99 -8.69
N ASN A 19 16.85 -1.62 -8.46
CA ASN A 19 17.28 -2.80 -9.20
C ASN A 19 16.38 -3.99 -8.83
N SER A 20 16.25 -4.25 -7.54
CA SER A 20 15.44 -5.36 -7.02
C SER A 20 14.86 -5.05 -5.64
N ILE A 21 13.80 -5.77 -5.29
CA ILE A 21 13.12 -5.73 -4.00
C ILE A 21 12.95 -7.16 -3.51
N GLU A 22 13.42 -7.42 -2.31
CA GLU A 22 13.19 -8.67 -1.59
C GLU A 22 12.09 -8.43 -0.56
N MET A 23 11.03 -9.22 -0.64
CA MET A 23 9.89 -9.14 0.28
C MET A 23 9.79 -10.39 1.13
N VAL A 24 9.36 -10.20 2.38
CA VAL A 24 9.08 -11.27 3.32
C VAL A 24 7.57 -11.33 3.58
N PRO A 25 6.91 -12.47 3.28
CA PRO A 25 5.50 -12.67 3.61
C PRO A 25 5.27 -12.64 5.11
N LEU A 26 4.12 -12.10 5.53
CA LEU A 26 3.76 -12.08 6.95
C LEU A 26 3.45 -13.48 7.51
N ASP A 27 3.16 -14.45 6.65
CA ASP A 27 2.83 -15.84 7.04
C ASP A 27 4.06 -16.75 7.25
N ALA A 28 5.28 -16.25 6.96
CA ALA A 28 6.57 -16.95 7.03
C ALA A 28 6.64 -18.34 6.34
N SER A 29 5.62 -18.72 5.56
CA SER A 29 5.46 -20.07 5.00
C SER A 29 5.29 -20.05 3.48
N THR A 30 5.02 -18.88 2.92
CA THR A 30 5.00 -18.64 1.48
C THR A 30 6.39 -18.25 0.99
N ALA A 31 6.83 -18.83 -0.13
CA ALA A 31 8.02 -18.36 -0.83
C ALA A 31 7.66 -17.14 -1.68
N PHE A 32 8.42 -16.05 -1.58
CA PHE A 32 8.23 -14.85 -2.38
C PHE A 32 9.47 -14.60 -3.24
N PRO A 33 9.34 -14.46 -4.58
CA PRO A 33 10.49 -14.24 -5.45
C PRO A 33 11.07 -12.84 -5.29
N ILE A 34 12.34 -12.66 -5.64
CA ILE A 34 12.93 -11.33 -5.79
C ILE A 34 12.19 -10.60 -6.92
N VAL A 35 11.79 -9.36 -6.67
CA VAL A 35 10.98 -8.56 -7.58
C VAL A 35 11.83 -7.49 -8.23
N HIS A 36 11.71 -7.35 -9.54
CA HIS A 36 12.29 -6.27 -10.33
C HIS A 36 11.21 -5.27 -10.75
N THR A 37 11.65 -4.09 -11.17
CA THR A 37 10.71 -3.06 -11.64
C THR A 37 9.94 -3.54 -12.86
N GLY A 38 8.60 -3.47 -12.79
CA GLY A 38 7.70 -3.92 -13.85
C GLY A 38 7.24 -5.37 -13.73
N ASP A 39 7.74 -6.13 -12.76
CA ASP A 39 7.36 -7.53 -12.57
C ASP A 39 5.88 -7.69 -12.20
N GLU A 40 5.34 -8.85 -12.58
CA GLU A 40 4.04 -9.33 -12.15
C GLU A 40 4.20 -10.68 -11.42
N VAL A 41 3.91 -10.68 -10.12
CA VAL A 41 4.08 -11.83 -9.25
C VAL A 41 2.73 -12.50 -9.02
N VAL A 42 2.62 -13.79 -9.36
CA VAL A 42 1.38 -14.56 -9.24
C VAL A 42 1.57 -15.68 -8.22
N ILE A 43 0.82 -15.62 -7.11
CA ILE A 43 0.99 -16.48 -5.92
C ILE A 43 -0.31 -17.24 -5.62
N LEU A 44 -0.93 -17.81 -6.66
CA LEU A 44 -2.23 -18.50 -6.54
C LEU A 44 -2.12 -19.90 -5.90
N THR A 45 -0.91 -20.47 -5.86
CA THR A 45 -0.61 -21.77 -5.23
C THR A 45 -0.52 -21.68 -3.71
N TYR A 46 -0.39 -20.47 -3.14
CA TYR A 46 -0.36 -20.23 -1.69
C TYR A 46 -1.64 -19.50 -1.29
N PRO A 47 -2.75 -20.24 -1.06
CA PRO A 47 -4.07 -19.64 -0.85
C PRO A 47 -4.16 -18.78 0.41
N ASN A 48 -3.22 -18.93 1.34
CA ASN A 48 -3.17 -18.20 2.61
C ASN A 48 -2.27 -16.97 2.57
N TYR A 49 -1.59 -16.71 1.45
CA TYR A 49 -0.82 -15.48 1.31
C TYR A 49 -1.77 -14.28 1.30
N VAL A 50 -1.48 -13.33 2.18
CA VAL A 50 -2.25 -12.08 2.32
C VAL A 50 -1.45 -10.88 1.83
N THR A 51 -0.24 -10.68 2.36
CA THR A 51 0.65 -9.56 1.98
C THR A 51 2.09 -9.84 2.44
N ALA A 52 3.03 -9.02 1.98
CA ALA A 52 4.44 -9.08 2.31
C ALA A 52 5.00 -7.68 2.60
N MET A 53 6.06 -7.63 3.40
CA MET A 53 6.80 -6.41 3.69
C MET A 53 8.16 -6.44 3.01
N VAL A 54 8.71 -5.27 2.68
CA VAL A 54 10.07 -5.17 2.17
C VAL A 54 11.07 -5.59 3.25
N GLN A 55 11.89 -6.59 2.93
CA GLN A 55 13.00 -7.06 3.76
C GLN A 55 14.32 -6.45 3.29
N ASN A 56 14.48 -6.21 2.00
CA ASN A 56 15.68 -5.58 1.46
C ASN A 56 15.36 -4.89 0.14
N VAL A 57 16.06 -3.79 -0.14
CA VAL A 57 16.03 -3.10 -1.43
C VAL A 57 17.43 -3.02 -2.00
N GLU A 58 17.54 -3.18 -3.31
CA GLU A 58 18.77 -2.99 -4.04
C GLU A 58 18.63 -1.78 -4.96
N PHE A 59 19.49 -0.78 -4.78
CA PHE A 59 19.50 0.43 -5.60
C PHE A 59 20.24 0.17 -6.92
N MET A 60 19.87 0.89 -7.98
CA MET A 60 20.68 0.89 -9.21
C MET A 60 22.05 1.55 -9.01
N LEU A 61 22.13 2.53 -8.09
CA LEU A 61 23.35 3.21 -7.67
C LEU A 61 23.33 3.38 -6.15
N PRO A 62 24.47 3.27 -5.45
CA PRO A 62 24.49 3.44 -4.01
C PRO A 62 23.95 4.83 -3.59
N PRO A 63 23.10 4.90 -2.55
CA PRO A 63 22.61 6.18 -2.06
C PRO A 63 23.73 6.97 -1.39
N PRO A 64 23.59 8.29 -1.21
CA PRO A 64 24.59 9.08 -0.48
C PRO A 64 24.72 8.61 0.98
N GLN A 65 25.96 8.46 1.44
CA GLN A 65 26.26 8.11 2.82
C GLN A 65 25.83 9.22 3.80
N GLY A 66 25.39 8.83 4.99
CA GLY A 66 24.96 9.73 6.05
C GLY A 66 23.51 10.18 5.93
N GLY A 67 22.93 10.56 7.07
CA GLY A 67 21.50 10.79 7.20
C GLY A 67 20.71 9.49 7.33
N PHE A 68 19.46 9.53 6.89
CA PHE A 68 18.49 8.45 7.09
C PHE A 68 17.77 8.11 5.78
N LEU A 69 17.50 6.82 5.61
CA LEU A 69 16.69 6.25 4.55
C LEU A 69 15.35 5.78 5.12
N HIS A 70 14.31 5.94 4.32
CA HIS A 70 12.95 5.54 4.68
C HIS A 70 12.32 4.79 3.52
N ILE A 71 11.75 3.63 3.79
CA ILE A 71 11.11 2.77 2.80
C ILE A 71 9.61 2.84 3.03
N MET A 72 8.88 3.35 2.04
CA MET A 72 7.43 3.38 2.02
C MET A 72 6.93 2.41 0.95
N THR A 73 6.18 1.40 1.37
CA THR A 73 5.45 0.50 0.48
C THR A 73 3.98 0.86 0.53
N ILE A 74 3.40 1.14 -0.63
CA ILE A 74 2.00 1.54 -0.77
C ILE A 74 1.31 0.53 -1.67
N ILE A 75 0.19 0.00 -1.20
CA ILE A 75 -0.59 -0.99 -1.93
C ILE A 75 -1.89 -0.32 -2.39
N ASP A 76 -2.15 -0.43 -3.70
CA ASP A 76 -3.29 0.17 -4.41
C ASP A 76 -3.39 1.69 -4.21
N PRO A 77 -2.32 2.45 -4.51
CA PRO A 77 -2.22 3.88 -4.17
C PRO A 77 -3.32 4.78 -4.76
N SER A 78 -3.98 4.33 -5.82
CA SER A 78 -4.93 5.12 -6.60
C SER A 78 -6.39 4.73 -6.37
N THR A 79 -6.64 3.69 -5.58
CA THR A 79 -7.97 3.12 -5.37
C THR A 79 -8.17 2.80 -3.89
N LYS A 80 -9.43 2.75 -3.46
CA LYS A 80 -9.75 2.28 -2.11
C LYS A 80 -10.24 0.82 -2.14
N PRO A 81 -9.94 0.03 -1.09
CA PRO A 81 -9.03 0.35 0.02
C PRO A 81 -7.56 0.38 -0.42
N PHE A 82 -6.72 1.04 0.36
CA PHE A 82 -5.27 1.08 0.18
C PHE A 82 -4.56 0.79 1.51
N ALA A 83 -3.28 0.45 1.45
CA ALA A 83 -2.45 0.30 2.64
C ALA A 83 -1.09 0.95 2.46
N VAL A 84 -0.48 1.32 3.58
CA VAL A 84 0.86 1.89 3.63
C VAL A 84 1.65 1.16 4.71
N PHE A 85 2.84 0.68 4.34
CA PHE A 85 3.86 0.22 5.27
C PHE A 85 5.03 1.18 5.19
N PHE A 86 5.45 1.71 6.33
CA PHE A 86 6.53 2.67 6.37
C PHE A 86 7.57 2.25 7.39
N THR A 87 8.77 1.93 6.90
CA THR A 87 9.96 1.72 7.73
C THR A 87 10.84 2.94 7.60
N PHE A 88 11.19 3.57 8.72
CA PHE A 88 11.79 4.89 8.73
C PHE A 88 13.03 4.94 9.62
N ASN A 89 13.83 5.99 9.43
CA ASN A 89 15.06 6.26 10.16
C ASN A 89 16.09 5.12 10.07
N LEU A 90 16.18 4.41 8.93
CA LEU A 90 17.27 3.48 8.69
C LEU A 90 18.55 4.27 8.38
N PRO A 91 19.72 3.91 8.94
CA PRO A 91 20.95 4.66 8.67
C PRO A 91 21.39 4.53 7.20
N SER A 92 21.69 5.64 6.53
CA SER A 92 22.26 5.60 5.17
C SER A 92 23.74 5.27 5.22
N THR A 93 24.09 4.03 4.91
CA THR A 93 25.48 3.53 4.92
C THR A 93 26.21 3.74 3.60
N GLY A 94 25.48 4.11 2.53
CA GLY A 94 26.03 4.25 1.19
C GLY A 94 26.22 2.94 0.44
N TYR A 95 25.65 1.84 0.92
CA TYR A 95 25.67 0.55 0.22
C TYR A 95 24.53 0.42 -0.79
N VAL A 96 24.79 -0.33 -1.86
CA VAL A 96 23.81 -0.67 -2.91
C VAL A 96 22.63 -1.48 -2.36
N ARG A 97 22.84 -2.24 -1.30
CA ARG A 97 21.78 -3.00 -0.61
C ARG A 97 21.45 -2.34 0.72
N LEU A 98 20.15 -2.15 0.95
CA LEU A 98 19.62 -1.69 2.22
C LEU A 98 18.75 -2.80 2.83
N PRO A 99 19.33 -3.66 3.68
CA PRO A 99 18.55 -4.62 4.43
C PRO A 99 17.73 -3.90 5.50
N VAL A 100 16.50 -4.35 5.69
CA VAL A 100 15.61 -3.95 6.77
C VAL A 100 15.76 -4.95 7.91
N PRO A 101 16.32 -4.54 9.06
CA PRO A 101 16.50 -5.46 10.19
C PRO A 101 15.15 -5.99 10.70
N ASP A 102 15.13 -7.25 11.13
CA ASP A 102 13.97 -7.85 11.79
C ASP A 102 13.66 -7.14 13.11
N MET A 103 14.71 -6.73 13.84
CA MET A 103 14.62 -5.92 15.05
C MET A 103 15.17 -4.52 14.79
N LEU A 104 14.27 -3.54 14.78
CA LEU A 104 14.65 -2.13 14.65
C LEU A 104 15.21 -1.60 15.97
N GLN A 105 16.25 -0.76 15.89
CA GLN A 105 16.96 -0.21 17.05
C GLN A 105 17.15 1.30 16.91
N GLY A 106 17.41 1.97 18.03
CA GLY A 106 17.66 3.41 18.06
C GLY A 106 16.43 4.22 17.61
N MET A 107 16.61 5.06 16.59
CA MET A 107 15.53 5.90 16.05
C MET A 107 14.75 5.23 14.92
N SER A 108 15.20 4.06 14.45
CA SER A 108 14.51 3.31 13.39
C SER A 108 13.17 2.79 13.89
N GLY A 109 12.14 2.88 13.05
CA GLY A 109 10.80 2.45 13.41
C GLY A 109 10.01 1.94 12.21
N ARG A 110 8.87 1.31 12.51
CA ARG A 110 7.93 0.82 11.50
C ARG A 110 6.51 1.15 11.92
N ILE A 111 5.72 1.59 10.95
CA ILE A 111 4.31 1.91 11.14
C ILE A 111 3.53 1.42 9.93
N SER A 112 2.26 1.07 10.13
CA SER A 112 1.38 0.78 9.00
C SER A 112 0.04 1.46 9.14
N TYR A 113 -0.63 1.54 8.00
CA TYR A 113 -2.00 1.96 7.85
C TYR A 113 -2.72 1.04 6.87
N PHE A 114 -3.97 0.72 7.19
CA PHE A 114 -4.88 -0.04 6.34
C PHE A 114 -6.20 0.71 6.27
N ASP A 115 -6.71 0.97 5.06
CA ASP A 115 -8.07 1.48 4.91
C ASP A 115 -9.08 0.36 5.21
N ASN A 116 -9.73 0.46 6.37
CA ASN A 116 -10.78 -0.45 6.80
C ASN A 116 -12.20 0.11 6.56
N ASN A 117 -12.32 1.30 5.99
CA ASN A 117 -13.62 1.92 5.72
C ASN A 117 -14.22 1.47 4.39
N THR A 118 -13.40 0.88 3.53
CA THR A 118 -13.80 0.41 2.20
C THR A 118 -13.59 -1.09 2.13
N ALA A 119 -14.67 -1.85 1.89
CA ALA A 119 -14.58 -3.29 1.68
C ALA A 119 -14.49 -3.63 0.20
N LEU A 120 -13.72 -4.68 -0.12
CA LEU A 120 -13.67 -5.28 -1.44
C LEU A 120 -14.79 -6.31 -1.61
N VAL A 121 -15.26 -6.47 -2.85
CA VAL A 121 -16.13 -7.60 -3.18
C VAL A 121 -15.31 -8.88 -3.16
N LYS A 122 -15.85 -9.94 -2.53
CA LYS A 122 -15.20 -11.25 -2.50
C LYS A 122 -15.01 -11.80 -3.91
N GLN A 123 -13.77 -12.13 -4.26
CA GLN A 123 -13.36 -12.65 -5.57
C GLN A 123 -12.50 -13.92 -5.41
N ASN A 124 -12.30 -14.65 -6.52
CA ASN A 124 -11.43 -15.83 -6.55
C ASN A 124 -9.93 -15.49 -6.49
N SER A 125 -9.59 -14.26 -6.85
CA SER A 125 -8.25 -13.70 -6.79
C SER A 125 -8.30 -12.18 -6.71
N TYR A 126 -7.30 -11.59 -6.10
CA TYR A 126 -7.10 -10.14 -6.03
C TYR A 126 -5.76 -9.80 -6.67
N ARG A 127 -5.74 -8.76 -7.51
CA ARG A 127 -4.53 -8.20 -8.09
C ARG A 127 -4.32 -6.82 -7.49
N ALA A 128 -3.22 -6.66 -6.76
CA ALA A 128 -2.86 -5.42 -6.09
C ALA A 128 -1.60 -4.81 -6.70
N GLN A 129 -1.56 -3.49 -6.84
CA GLN A 129 -0.41 -2.73 -7.28
C GLN A 129 0.43 -2.33 -6.07
N TYR A 130 1.71 -2.71 -6.07
CA TYR A 130 2.67 -2.34 -5.05
C TYR A 130 3.56 -1.23 -5.59
N VAL A 131 3.70 -0.16 -4.82
CA VAL A 131 4.63 0.94 -5.08
C VAL A 131 5.59 1.05 -3.91
N VAL A 132 6.87 0.82 -4.16
CA VAL A 132 7.93 0.94 -3.16
C VAL A 132 8.74 2.19 -3.46
N LEU A 133 8.82 3.10 -2.50
CA LEU A 133 9.54 4.36 -2.57
C LEU A 133 10.57 4.43 -1.47
N VAL A 134 11.78 4.85 -1.81
CA VAL A 134 12.85 5.13 -0.85
C VAL A 134 13.10 6.63 -0.80
N TYR A 135 13.00 7.19 0.39
CA TYR A 135 13.25 8.61 0.68
C TYR A 135 14.55 8.76 1.47
N ARG A 136 15.14 9.96 1.38
CA ARG A 136 16.33 10.32 2.14
C ARG A 136 16.13 11.63 2.88
N THR A 137 16.49 11.65 4.16
CA THR A 137 16.52 12.87 4.97
C THR A 137 17.89 13.02 5.66
N ASN A 138 18.28 14.26 5.98
CA ASN A 138 19.51 14.51 6.72
C ASN A 138 19.33 14.31 8.24
N THR A 139 18.12 14.52 8.73
CA THR A 139 17.70 14.34 10.14
C THR A 139 16.65 13.24 10.25
N PRO A 140 16.53 12.56 11.40
CA PRO A 140 15.49 11.55 11.58
C PRO A 140 14.10 12.20 11.50
N VAL A 141 13.13 11.47 10.93
CA VAL A 141 11.72 11.85 10.93
C VAL A 141 11.07 11.40 12.23
N ASN A 142 10.17 12.22 12.76
CA ASN A 142 9.43 11.92 13.97
C ASN A 142 7.98 11.61 13.63
N ILE A 143 7.57 10.37 13.86
CA ILE A 143 6.18 9.93 13.71
C ILE A 143 5.60 9.80 15.11
N GLY A 144 4.47 10.47 15.37
CA GLY A 144 3.96 10.79 16.71
C GLY A 144 4.09 9.70 17.79
N ASN A 145 4.43 10.12 19.02
CA ASN A 145 4.58 9.32 20.26
C ASN A 145 4.97 7.84 20.05
N SER A 146 6.16 7.63 19.49
CA SER A 146 6.88 6.35 19.49
C SER A 146 7.41 5.91 20.86
N ASN A 147 6.92 6.49 21.97
CA ASN A 147 7.26 6.12 23.35
C ASN A 147 6.34 5.04 23.94
N LEU A 148 5.60 4.32 23.10
CA LEU A 148 5.01 3.07 23.54
C LEU A 148 6.07 1.98 23.33
N GLY A 149 6.78 1.64 24.42
CA GLY A 149 7.59 0.43 24.50
C GLY A 149 6.73 -0.78 24.16
N ILE A 150 6.75 -1.17 22.90
CA ILE A 150 6.00 -2.31 22.37
C ILE A 150 7.00 -3.10 21.53
N SER A 151 7.08 -4.39 21.84
CA SER A 151 7.87 -5.42 21.15
C SER A 151 8.15 -5.07 19.68
N SER A 152 9.43 -5.10 19.33
CA SER A 152 10.03 -4.84 18.01
C SER A 152 9.45 -5.64 16.83
N ASN A 153 8.46 -6.51 17.08
CA ASN A 153 7.80 -7.36 16.10
C ASN A 153 6.35 -6.92 15.81
N GLN A 154 5.84 -5.85 16.43
CA GLN A 154 4.46 -5.42 16.23
C GLN A 154 4.37 -4.19 15.32
N ILE A 155 3.76 -4.40 14.16
CA ILE A 155 3.30 -3.33 13.28
C ILE A 155 2.24 -2.54 14.06
N THR A 156 2.57 -1.33 14.49
CA THR A 156 1.61 -0.46 15.17
C THR A 156 0.74 0.20 14.12
N ALA A 157 -0.58 -0.03 14.16
CA ALA A 157 -1.54 0.74 13.38
C ALA A 157 -1.59 2.16 13.94
N GLY A 158 -0.93 3.09 13.27
CA GLY A 158 -0.80 4.46 13.76
C GLY A 158 -2.11 5.22 13.65
N LEU A 159 -2.82 5.42 14.77
CA LEU A 159 -4.03 6.26 14.84
C LEU A 159 -3.81 7.70 14.31
N ASN A 160 -2.55 8.17 14.25
CA ASN A 160 -2.18 9.49 13.72
C ASN A 160 -1.22 9.47 12.52
N PHE A 161 -0.92 8.30 11.91
CA PHE A 161 0.02 8.25 10.78
C PHE A 161 -0.49 9.02 9.55
N MET A 162 -1.77 8.82 9.23
CA MET A 162 -2.42 9.51 8.11
C MET A 162 -2.76 10.98 8.42
N ASN A 163 -2.68 11.42 9.68
CA ASN A 163 -2.96 12.80 10.11
C ASN A 163 -4.25 13.40 9.50
N GLY A 164 -5.34 12.63 9.47
CA GLY A 164 -6.62 13.03 8.90
C GLY A 164 -6.76 12.86 7.37
N CYS A 165 -5.71 12.44 6.67
CA CYS A 165 -5.78 12.13 5.24
C CYS A 165 -6.57 10.85 4.98
N THR A 166 -7.38 10.89 3.91
CA THR A 166 -8.23 9.78 3.47
C THR A 166 -7.67 9.02 2.27
N ASP A 167 -6.56 9.48 1.70
CA ASP A 167 -5.86 8.91 0.55
C ASP A 167 -4.34 9.15 0.64
N VAL A 168 -3.60 8.48 -0.24
CA VAL A 168 -2.13 8.55 -0.33
C VAL A 168 -1.66 9.91 -0.80
N GLN A 169 -2.37 10.54 -1.74
CA GLN A 169 -1.99 11.83 -2.27
C GLN A 169 -1.92 12.88 -1.15
N CYS A 170 -2.95 12.96 -0.31
CA CYS A 170 -2.99 13.82 0.86
C CYS A 170 -1.85 13.52 1.84
N LEU A 171 -1.58 12.23 2.12
CA LEU A 171 -0.49 11.83 3.01
C LEU A 171 0.84 12.44 2.54
N ILE A 172 1.16 12.32 1.26
CA ILE A 172 2.43 12.75 0.69
C ILE A 172 2.49 14.27 0.46
N SER A 173 1.40 14.90 0.02
CA SER A 173 1.41 16.32 -0.34
C SER A 173 1.19 17.27 0.84
N SER A 174 0.40 16.85 1.82
CA SER A 174 -0.21 17.78 2.78
C SER A 174 0.32 17.62 4.20
N THR A 175 0.77 16.42 4.59
CA THR A 175 1.26 16.16 5.94
C THR A 175 2.68 16.68 6.16
N THR A 176 3.04 16.93 7.42
CA THR A 176 4.42 17.30 7.81
C THR A 176 5.41 16.22 7.38
N LEU A 177 5.06 14.95 7.59
CA LEU A 177 5.89 13.82 7.17
C LEU A 177 6.13 13.82 5.66
N GLY A 178 5.07 13.97 4.85
CA GLY A 178 5.20 14.03 3.38
C GLY A 178 6.14 15.14 2.91
N LYS A 179 6.06 16.32 3.55
CA LYS A 179 6.94 17.46 3.27
C LYS A 179 8.39 17.20 3.71
N GLU A 180 8.60 16.57 4.87
CA GLU A 180 9.94 16.21 5.36
C GLU A 180 10.62 15.16 4.49
N LEU A 181 9.85 14.20 3.96
CA LEU A 181 10.38 13.14 3.08
C LEU A 181 10.80 13.68 1.71
N GLY A 182 10.12 14.70 1.19
CA GLY A 182 10.45 15.33 -0.09
C GLY A 182 10.37 14.36 -1.27
N GLN A 183 11.30 14.49 -2.22
CA GLN A 183 11.35 13.62 -3.40
C GLN A 183 11.91 12.23 -3.05
N PRO A 184 11.29 11.12 -3.52
CA PRO A 184 11.90 9.81 -3.41
C PRO A 184 13.21 9.76 -4.20
N ILE A 185 14.27 9.19 -3.60
CA ILE A 185 15.56 8.99 -4.27
C ILE A 185 15.54 7.76 -5.18
N ALA A 186 14.69 6.79 -4.88
CA ALA A 186 14.52 5.60 -5.69
C ALA A 186 13.10 5.05 -5.54
N GLY A 187 12.62 4.31 -6.53
CA GLY A 187 11.36 3.61 -6.40
C GLY A 187 11.14 2.51 -7.44
N SER A 188 10.10 1.72 -7.23
CA SER A 188 9.69 0.65 -8.14
C SER A 188 8.20 0.38 -8.00
N VAL A 189 7.64 -0.20 -9.06
CA VAL A 189 6.24 -0.59 -9.16
C VAL A 189 6.18 -2.01 -9.69
N PHE A 190 5.33 -2.83 -9.08
CA PHE A 190 5.06 -4.19 -9.50
C PHE A 190 3.65 -4.60 -9.07
N HIS A 191 3.19 -5.75 -9.53
CA HIS A 191 1.86 -6.26 -9.20
C HIS A 191 1.94 -7.62 -8.51
N VAL A 192 1.02 -7.87 -7.58
CA VAL A 192 0.90 -9.15 -6.88
C VAL A 192 -0.52 -9.67 -7.04
N THR A 193 -0.66 -10.91 -7.50
CA THR A 193 -1.96 -11.59 -7.66
C THR A 193 -2.07 -12.79 -6.74
N THR A 194 -3.06 -12.80 -5.84
CA THR A 194 -3.20 -13.78 -4.74
C THR A 194 -4.66 -14.17 -4.52
N LYS A 195 -4.92 -15.25 -3.75
CA LYS A 195 -6.29 -15.68 -3.43
C LYS A 195 -6.92 -14.92 -2.26
N GLN A 196 -6.11 -14.42 -1.34
CA GLN A 196 -6.55 -13.61 -0.20
C GLN A 196 -6.05 -12.17 -0.34
N THR A 197 -6.65 -11.28 0.44
CA THR A 197 -6.32 -9.85 0.52
C THR A 197 -6.27 -9.44 1.99
N MET A 198 -5.48 -8.43 2.32
CA MET A 198 -5.44 -7.89 3.69
C MET A 198 -6.63 -6.98 4.01
N PHE A 199 -7.40 -6.62 3.00
CA PHE A 199 -8.56 -5.74 3.15
C PHE A 199 -9.82 -6.52 3.52
N GLN A 200 -10.77 -5.84 4.15
CA GLN A 200 -12.07 -6.46 4.44
C GLN A 200 -12.78 -6.81 3.14
N THR A 201 -13.41 -7.99 3.10
CA THR A 201 -14.18 -8.47 1.96
C THR A 201 -15.64 -8.67 2.32
N VAL A 202 -16.54 -8.29 1.42
CA VAL A 202 -17.99 -8.55 1.54
C VAL A 202 -18.47 -9.48 0.44
N GLU A 203 -19.40 -10.37 0.79
CA GLU A 203 -20.11 -11.20 -0.18
C GLU A 203 -21.29 -10.41 -0.75
N ILE A 204 -21.42 -10.37 -2.07
CA ILE A 204 -22.67 -9.89 -2.69
C ILE A 204 -23.61 -11.08 -2.71
N THR A 205 -24.57 -11.12 -1.78
CA THR A 205 -25.72 -12.01 -1.90
C THR A 205 -26.65 -11.45 -2.98
N THR A 206 -27.04 -12.31 -3.92
CA THR A 206 -27.91 -12.00 -5.07
C THR A 206 -29.29 -11.43 -4.70
N ASP A 207 -29.64 -11.40 -3.42
CA ASP A 207 -30.96 -10.95 -2.93
C ASP A 207 -31.18 -9.44 -3.04
N HIS A 208 -30.11 -8.64 -3.19
CA HIS A 208 -30.24 -7.18 -3.36
C HIS A 208 -30.37 -6.72 -4.83
N LEU A 209 -30.07 -7.58 -5.80
CA LEU A 209 -30.23 -7.25 -7.24
C LEU A 209 -31.68 -7.49 -7.73
N THR A 210 -32.42 -8.40 -7.10
CA THR A 210 -33.82 -8.70 -7.42
C THR A 210 -34.82 -7.67 -6.85
N GLN A 211 -34.46 -6.96 -5.77
CA GLN A 211 -35.29 -5.85 -5.24
C GLN A 211 -35.21 -4.57 -6.09
N ALA A 212 -34.06 -4.28 -6.70
CA ALA A 212 -33.92 -3.16 -7.64
C ALA A 212 -34.59 -3.46 -9.01
N ALA A 213 -34.57 -4.71 -9.47
CA ALA A 213 -35.23 -5.11 -10.70
C ALA A 213 -36.76 -5.18 -10.56
N SER A 214 -37.29 -5.61 -9.41
CA SER A 214 -38.74 -5.70 -9.19
C SER A 214 -39.42 -4.34 -9.01
N THR A 215 -38.71 -3.33 -8.48
CA THR A 215 -39.23 -1.96 -8.36
C THR A 215 -39.32 -1.23 -9.70
N LEU A 216 -38.38 -1.44 -10.61
CA LEU A 216 -38.42 -0.89 -11.98
C LEU A 216 -39.55 -1.51 -12.83
N ILE A 217 -39.76 -2.82 -12.74
CA ILE A 217 -40.85 -3.50 -13.48
C ILE A 217 -42.23 -3.13 -12.90
N GLY A 218 -42.34 -2.98 -11.59
CA GLY A 218 -43.57 -2.52 -10.93
C GLY A 218 -43.97 -1.09 -11.31
N GLN A 219 -43.00 -0.17 -11.44
CA GLN A 219 -43.28 1.22 -11.83
C GLN A 219 -43.63 1.37 -13.32
N LEU A 220 -43.04 0.56 -14.21
CA LEU A 220 -43.40 0.54 -15.64
C LEU A 220 -44.82 0.00 -15.89
N SER A 221 -45.28 -0.93 -15.04
CA SER A 221 -46.62 -1.52 -15.14
C SER A 221 -47.73 -0.52 -14.80
N ILE A 222 -47.50 0.35 -13.80
CA ILE A 222 -48.49 1.33 -13.35
C ILE A 222 -48.68 2.45 -14.39
N VAL A 223 -47.62 2.87 -15.07
CA VAL A 223 -47.70 3.90 -16.12
C VAL A 223 -48.45 3.40 -17.36
N LEU A 224 -48.31 2.12 -17.72
CA LEU A 224 -49.00 1.55 -18.87
C LEU A 224 -50.52 1.41 -18.64
N VAL A 225 -50.96 1.09 -17.42
CA VAL A 225 -52.40 0.98 -17.10
C VAL A 225 -53.07 2.35 -17.11
N ILE A 226 -52.40 3.41 -16.65
CA ILE A 226 -52.96 4.77 -16.69
C ILE A 226 -53.11 5.27 -18.14
N PHE A 227 -52.19 4.90 -19.04
CA PHE A 227 -52.24 5.30 -20.45
C PHE A 227 -53.29 4.54 -21.29
N LEU A 228 -53.79 3.40 -20.82
CA LEU A 228 -54.81 2.59 -21.51
C LEU A 228 -56.25 2.92 -21.06
N PHE A 229 -56.41 3.78 -20.05
CA PHE A 229 -57.71 4.17 -19.48
C PHE A 229 -58.01 5.68 -19.54
N ILE A 230 -57.26 6.43 -20.37
CA ILE A 230 -57.57 7.81 -20.81
C ILE A 230 -57.79 7.80 -22.31
#